data_AF-A0A5B8UNY8-F1
#
_entry.id   AF-A0A5B8UNY8-F1
#
_cell.length_a   1.000
_cell.length_b   1.000
_cell.length_c   1.000
_cell.angle_alpha   90.00
_cell.angle_beta   90.00
_cell.angle_gamma   90.00
#
_symmetry.space_group_name_H-M   'P 1'
#
loop_
_entity.id
_entity.type
_entity.pdbx_description
1 polymer ?
#
loop_
_entity_poly.entity_id
_entity_poly.type
_entity_poly.pdbx_seq_one_letter_code
_entity_poly.pdbx_strand_id
1 'polypeptide(L)' 'MGPLGFNEILIILIIVLLLFGGKKIPELMRGLGRGVREFNDAKDNVRKEIESGVNDTRSSSTTTTSNTTSTPSQTQP' A
#
# COMPACT_ATOMS: atom_id res chain seq x y z
N MET A 1 -7.04 -27.23 -31.83
CA MET A 1 -7.27 -26.88 -30.41
C MET A 1 -7.46 -25.38 -30.33
N GLY A 2 -8.67 -24.91 -30.60
CA GLY A 2 -8.96 -23.47 -30.63
C GLY A 2 -8.76 -22.86 -29.24
N PRO A 3 -8.28 -21.62 -29.12
CA PRO A 3 -8.18 -20.96 -27.82
C PRO A 3 -9.57 -20.99 -27.20
N LEU A 4 -9.67 -21.31 -25.91
CA LEU A 4 -10.89 -21.18 -25.12
C LEU A 4 -11.48 -19.80 -25.42
N GLY A 5 -12.47 -19.79 -26.32
CA GLY A 5 -12.89 -18.58 -26.98
C GLY A 5 -13.75 -17.76 -26.05
N PHE A 6 -13.94 -16.50 -26.39
CA PHE A 6 -14.95 -15.64 -25.75
C PHE A 6 -16.31 -16.35 -25.64
N ASN A 7 -16.65 -17.21 -26.61
CA ASN A 7 -17.86 -18.03 -26.64
C ASN A 7 -18.00 -18.99 -25.45
N GLU A 8 -16.93 -19.71 -25.06
CA GLU A 8 -16.94 -20.64 -23.93
C GLU A 8 -17.18 -19.88 -22.62
N ILE A 9 -16.47 -18.77 -22.45
CA ILE A 9 -16.58 -17.89 -21.28
C ILE A 9 -18.00 -17.32 -21.19
N LEU A 10 -18.60 -16.92 -22.32
CA LEU A 10 -19.95 -16.38 -22.37
C LEU A 10 -21.00 -17.44 -21.97
N ILE A 11 -20.84 -18.69 -22.40
CA ILE A 11 -21.71 -19.81 -22.00
C ILE A 11 -21.62 -20.05 -20.48
N ILE A 12 -20.41 -20.12 -19.93
CA ILE A 12 -20.20 -20.29 -18.48
C ILE A 12 -20.85 -19.13 -17.72
N LEU A 13 -20.67 -17.90 -18.21
CA LEU A 13 -21.26 -16.70 -17.62
C LEU A 13 -22.79 -16.80 -17.59
N ILE A 14 -23.43 -17.22 -18.70
CA ILE A 14 -24.88 -17.42 -18.75
C ILE A 14 -25.33 -18.48 -17.74
N ILE A 15 -24.65 -19.61 -17.63
CA ILE A 15 -24.99 -20.67 -16.65
C ILE A 15 -24.90 -20.12 -15.22
N VAL A 16 -23.82 -19.41 -14.89
CA VAL A 16 -23.66 -18.76 -13.58
C VAL A 16 -24.76 -17.73 -13.35
N LEU A 17 -25.14 -16.93 -14.35
CA LEU A 17 -26.23 -15.97 -14.26
C LEU A 17 -27.60 -16.64 -14.07
N LEU A 18 -27.83 -17.84 -14.61
CA LEU A 18 -29.06 -18.59 -14.38
C LEU A 18 -29.10 -19.20 -12.97
N LEU A 19 -27.99 -19.73 -12.48
CA LEU A 19 -27.90 -20.32 -11.13
C LEU A 19 -27.98 -19.28 -10.02
N PHE A 20 -27.26 -18.16 -10.17
CA PHE A 20 -27.17 -17.13 -9.15
C PHE A 20 -28.11 -15.94 -9.42
N GLY A 21 -28.60 -15.77 -10.65
CA GLY A 21 -29.39 -14.61 -11.05
C GLY A 21 -28.51 -13.40 -11.39
N GLY A 22 -28.94 -12.59 -12.38
CA GLY A 22 -28.21 -11.38 -12.81
C GLY A 22 -28.03 -10.30 -11.73
N LYS A 23 -28.77 -10.37 -10.62
CA LYS A 23 -28.67 -9.43 -9.50
C LYS A 23 -27.58 -9.80 -8.49
N LYS A 24 -27.21 -11.08 -8.34
CA LYS A 24 -26.25 -11.53 -7.32
C LYS A 24 -24.81 -11.17 -7.67
N ILE A 25 -24.40 -11.29 -8.93
CA ILE A 25 -23.05 -10.91 -9.39
C ILE A 25 -22.72 -9.45 -9.07
N PRO A 26 -23.53 -8.43 -9.46
CA PRO A 26 -23.22 -7.04 -9.16
C PRO A 26 -23.33 -6.72 -7.66
N GLU A 27 -24.21 -7.41 -6.91
CA GLU A 27 -24.32 -7.28 -5.45
C GLU A 27 -23.02 -7.75 -4.76
N LEU A 28 -22.52 -8.93 -5.14
CA LEU A 28 -21.25 -9.48 -4.65
C LEU A 28 -20.06 -8.62 -5.06
N MET A 29 -19.99 -8.16 -6.30
CA MET A 29 -18.91 -7.28 -6.77
C MET A 29 -18.90 -5.95 -6.02
N ARG A 30 -20.06 -5.36 -5.74
CA ARG A 30 -20.15 -4.13 -4.93
C ARG A 30 -19.68 -4.36 -3.49
N GLY A 31 -20.04 -5.49 -2.89
CA GLY A 31 -19.58 -5.85 -1.54
C GLY A 31 -18.06 -6.07 -1.49
N LEU A 32 -17.54 -6.92 -2.39
CA LEU A 32 -16.12 -7.22 -2.49
C LEU A 32 -15.31 -5.96 -2.81
N GLY A 33 -15.77 -5.13 -3.74
CA GLY A 33 -15.11 -3.90 -4.15
C GLY A 33 -15.01 -2.88 -3.01
N ARG A 34 -16.05 -2.74 -2.18
CA ARG A 34 -15.98 -1.92 -0.96
C ARG A 34 -15.00 -2.50 0.05
N GLY A 35 -15.06 -3.81 0.30
CA GLY A 35 -14.13 -4.48 1.23
C GLY A 35 -12.66 -4.34 0.82
N VAL A 36 -12.35 -4.52 -0.46
CA VAL A 36 -10.99 -4.34 -1.00
C VAL A 36 -10.55 -2.88 -0.89
N ARG A 37 -11.44 -1.91 -1.13
CA ARG A 37 -11.13 -0.48 -0.99
C ARG A 37 -10.79 -0.12 0.45
N GLU A 38 -11.66 -0.48 1.40
CA GLU A 38 -11.44 -0.24 2.84
C GLU A 38 -10.14 -0.91 3.32
N PHE A 39 -9.85 -2.12 2.84
CA PHE A 39 -8.63 -2.85 3.17
C PHE A 39 -7.37 -2.15 2.64
N ASN A 40 -7.41 -1.61 1.42
CA ASN A 40 -6.29 -0.84 0.89
C ASN A 40 -6.11 0.49 1.63
N ASP A 41 -7.21 1.21 1.91
CA ASP A 41 -7.15 2.46 2.67
C ASP A 41 -6.54 2.24 4.06
N ALA A 42 -6.93 1.15 4.76
CA ALA A 42 -6.35 0.79 6.05
C ALA A 42 -4.85 0.45 5.93
N LYS A 43 -4.46 -0.34 4.93
CA LYS A 43 -3.04 -0.67 4.68
C LYS A 43 -2.19 0.56 4.42
N ASP A 44 -2.71 1.52 3.65
CA ASP A 44 -1.99 2.73 3.28
C ASP A 44 -1.79 3.66 4.48
N ASN A 45 -2.81 3.79 5.35
CA ASN A 45 -2.68 4.51 6.61
C ASN A 45 -1.61 3.88 7.52
N VAL A 46 -1.65 2.56 7.71
CA VAL A 46 -0.67 1.83 8.53
C VAL A 46 0.75 2.00 7.96
N ARG A 47 0.93 1.89 6.64
CA ARG A 47 2.23 2.14 5.99
C ARG A 47 2.73 3.56 6.28
N LYS A 48 1.86 4.56 6.15
CA LYS A 48 2.20 5.95 6.38
C LYS A 48 2.60 6.23 7.83
N GLU A 49 1.92 5.63 8.81
CA GLU A 49 2.28 5.72 10.24
C GLU A 49 3.63 5.08 10.55
N ILE A 50 3.93 3.93 9.94
CA ILE A 50 5.23 3.27 10.13
C ILE A 50 6.35 4.10 9.49
N GLU A 51 6.12 4.66 8.31
CA GLU A 51 7.12 5.48 7.60
C GLU A 51 7.36 6.85 8.26
N SER A 52 6.33 7.46 8.84
CA SER A 52 6.46 8.70 9.62
C SER A 52 7.13 8.46 10.98
N GLY A 53 6.78 7.39 11.70
CA GLY A 53 7.43 7.03 12.97
C GLY A 53 8.91 6.65 12.85
N VAL A 54 9.29 6.05 11.72
CA VAL A 54 10.70 5.72 11.42
C VAL A 54 11.51 6.95 11.00
N ASN A 55 10.90 7.94 10.35
CA ASN A 55 11.60 9.19 9.99
C ASN A 55 11.88 10.08 11.21
N ASP A 56 10.98 10.12 12.19
CA ASP A 56 11.16 10.94 13.40
C ASP A 56 12.31 10.41 14.30
N THR A 57 12.48 9.08 14.35
CA THR A 57 13.55 8.44 15.14
C THR A 57 14.96 8.63 14.53
N ARG A 58 15.08 8.98 13.24
CA ARG A 58 16.40 9.14 12.57
C ARG A 58 16.90 10.58 12.52
N SER A 59 16.05 11.57 12.82
CA SER A 59 16.44 12.99 12.80
C SER A 59 17.12 13.45 14.10
N SER A 60 16.87 12.77 15.22
CA SER A 60 17.37 13.18 16.55
C SER A 60 18.76 12.67 16.94
N SER A 61 19.48 11.93 16.08
CA SER A 61 20.81 11.36 16.41
C SER A 61 22.01 11.94 15.63
N THR A 62 21.87 13.09 14.94
CA THR A 62 22.98 13.69 14.17
C THR A 62 23.32 15.14 14.57
N THR A 63 22.91 15.62 15.75
CA THR A 63 23.32 16.95 16.24
C THR A 63 23.91 16.87 17.64
N THR A 64 25.07 16.21 17.76
CA THR A 64 26.09 16.49 18.78
C THR A 64 27.40 15.92 18.25
N THR A 65 28.14 16.66 17.42
CA THR A 65 29.61 16.67 17.22
C THR A 65 29.93 17.46 15.95
N SER A 66 29.81 18.80 15.95
CA SER A 66 30.44 19.65 14.92
C SER A 66 30.49 21.13 15.28
N ASN A 67 30.65 21.48 16.56
CA ASN A 67 30.82 22.87 16.99
C ASN A 67 31.82 22.97 18.16
N THR A 68 33.07 22.59 17.92
CA THR A 68 34.19 23.10 18.72
C THR A 68 35.35 23.42 17.77
N THR A 69 35.14 24.46 16.97
CA THR A 69 36.23 25.25 16.39
C THR A 69 36.52 26.39 17.36
N SER A 70 37.52 26.19 18.22
CA SER A 70 38.22 27.27 18.90
C SER A 70 39.68 26.86 19.10
N THR A 71 40.46 26.95 18.03
CA THR A 71 41.92 27.10 18.07
C THR A 71 42.20 28.53 18.52
N PRO A 72 42.86 28.77 19.67
CA PRO A 72 44.24 29.24 19.58
C PRO A 72 45.09 28.88 20.81
N SER A 73 46.17 28.13 20.62
CA SER A 73 47.32 28.07 21.55
C SER A 73 48.46 27.41 20.76
N GLN A 74 49.22 28.14 19.96
CA GLN A 74 50.35 28.97 20.40
C GLN A 74 51.00 28.42 21.67
N THR A 75 52.07 27.64 21.51
CA THR A 75 53.17 27.56 22.48
C THR A 75 54.44 27.22 21.70
N GLN A 76 55.18 28.27 21.40
CA GLN A 76 56.64 28.33 21.20
C GLN A 76 57.17 29.07 22.46
N PRO A 77 58.42 28.91 22.95
CA PRO A 77 59.66 28.43 22.33
C PRO A 77 60.19 27.06 22.79
#